data_AF-A0A1T5FKY6-F1
#
_entry.id   AF-A0A1T5FKY6-F1
#
_cell.length_a   1.000
_cell.length_b   1.000
_cell.length_c   1.000
_cell.angle_alpha   90.00
_cell.angle_beta   90.00
_cell.angle_gamma   90.00
#
_symmetry.space_group_name_H-M   'P 1'
#
loop_
_entity.id
_entity.type
_entity.pdbx_description
1 polymer ?
#
loop_
_entity_poly.entity_id
_entity_poly.type
_entity_poly.pdbx_seq_one_letter_code
_entity_poly.pdbx_strand_id
1 'polypeptide(L)' 'MFNKAELTVPCPDCGQKHTKTIGWIQTHDQFTCERCGERIHLDHDHLLAGLEKLDKTIADLRKSLGSFGKKR' A
#
# COMPACT_ATOMS: atom_id res chain seq x y z
N MET A 1 4.53 -12.18 -3.16
CA MET A 1 4.29 -11.60 -4.50
C MET A 1 4.22 -10.06 -4.55
N PHE A 2 4.35 -9.31 -3.43
CA PHE A 2 4.37 -7.82 -3.46
C PHE A 2 5.63 -7.17 -2.88
N ASN A 3 6.68 -7.96 -2.62
CA ASN A 3 7.88 -7.53 -1.90
C ASN A 3 8.66 -6.36 -2.55
N LYS A 4 8.44 -6.12 -3.86
CA LYS A 4 9.13 -5.11 -4.67
C LYS A 4 8.30 -3.85 -4.93
N ALA A 5 7.03 -3.83 -4.55
CA ALA A 5 6.19 -2.65 -4.81
C ALA A 5 6.68 -1.48 -3.95
N GLU A 6 6.83 -0.32 -4.57
CA GLU A 6 7.27 0.91 -3.91
C GLU A 6 6.04 1.72 -3.50
N LEU A 7 5.93 2.02 -2.22
CA LEU A 7 4.92 2.91 -1.68
C LEU A 7 5.58 4.25 -1.36
N THR A 8 4.95 5.31 -1.84
CA THR A 8 5.31 6.66 -1.43
C THR A 8 4.48 7.02 -0.22
N VAL A 9 5.13 7.09 0.94
CA VAL A 9 4.50 7.44 2.22
C VAL A 9 4.81 8.93 2.48
N PRO A 10 3.82 9.81 2.36
CA PRO A 10 4.00 11.20 2.77
C PRO A 10 4.04 11.28 4.30
N CYS A 11 4.99 12.04 4.84
CA CYS A 11 5.00 12.38 6.26
C CYS A 11 3.80 13.30 6.56
N PRO A 12 2.97 13.00 7.57
CA PRO A 12 1.81 13.83 7.92
C PRO A 12 2.20 15.20 8.47
N ASP A 13 3.41 15.33 9.02
CA ASP A 13 3.87 16.53 9.71
C ASP A 13 4.56 17.54 8.77
N CYS A 14 5.48 17.05 7.93
CA CYS A 14 6.26 17.91 7.03
C CYS A 14 5.93 17.72 5.53
N GLY A 15 5.09 16.76 5.17
CA GLY A 15 4.75 16.45 3.78
C GLY A 15 5.89 15.80 2.99
N GLN A 16 7.02 15.45 3.63
CA GLN A 16 8.14 14.78 2.98
C GLN A 16 7.69 13.42 2.43
N LYS A 17 7.90 13.20 1.14
CA LYS A 17 7.58 11.94 0.47
C LYS A 17 8.71 10.95 0.69
N HIS A 18 8.41 9.84 1.36
CA HIS A 18 9.35 8.75 1.56
C HIS A 18 8.96 7.58 0.67
N THR A 19 9.78 7.30 -0.33
CA THR A 19 9.61 6.11 -1.15
C THR A 19 10.24 4.92 -0.43
N LYS A 20 9.41 3.96 -0.03
CA LYS A 20 9.83 2.72 0.64
C LYS A 20 9.19 1.53 -0.01
N THR A 21 9.90 0.41 -0.09
CA THR A 21 9.33 -0.83 -0.61
C THR A 21 8.42 -1.47 0.44
N ILE A 22 7.38 -2.16 -0.03
CA ILE A 22 6.52 -2.97 0.84
C ILE A 22 7.37 -3.94 1.66
N GLY A 23 8.38 -4.57 1.06
CA GLY A 23 9.29 -5.47 1.78
C GLY A 23 10.04 -4.82 2.94
N TRP A 24 10.44 -3.56 2.78
CA TRP A 24 11.08 -2.81 3.85
C TRP A 24 10.09 -2.52 4.97
N ILE A 25 8.85 -2.12 4.64
CA ILE A 25 7.78 -1.85 5.60
C ILE A 25 7.34 -3.13 6.34
N GLN A 26 7.42 -4.30 5.70
CA GLN A 26 7.15 -5.60 6.36
C GLN A 26 8.22 -5.97 7.39
N THR A 27 9.45 -5.47 7.22
CA THR A 27 10.60 -5.79 8.09
C THR A 27 10.84 -4.69 9.13
N HIS A 28 10.37 -3.47 8.84
CA HIS A 28 10.54 -2.27 9.65
C HIS A 28 9.21 -1.53 9.76
N ASP A 29 8.56 -1.69 10.91
CA ASP A 29 7.21 -1.15 11.22
C ASP A 29 7.25 0.33 11.62
N GLN A 30 8.44 0.90 11.76
CA GLN A 30 8.62 2.30 12.14
C GLN A 30 9.80 2.91 11.37
N PHE A 31 9.63 4.16 10.94
CA PHE A 31 10.72 4.94 10.39
C PHE A 31 10.68 6.36 10.92
N THR A 32 11.86 6.93 11.10
CA THR A 32 11.99 8.33 11.49
C THR A 32 12.08 9.17 10.23
N CYS A 33 11.27 10.22 10.14
CA CYS A 33 11.39 11.18 9.07
C CYS A 33 12.70 11.96 9.24
N GLU A 34 13.60 11.88 8.26
CA GLU A 34 14.89 12.61 8.29
C GLU A 34 14.72 14.13 8.22
N ARG A 35 13.52 14.62 7.90
CA ARG A 35 13.21 16.05 7.73
C ARG A 35 12.65 16.71 8.98
N CYS A 36 11.68 16.08 9.64
CA CYS A 36 11.06 16.62 10.86
C CYS A 36 11.45 15.88 12.14
N GLY A 37 12.07 14.69 12.03
CA GLY A 37 12.36 13.85 13.19
C GLY A 37 11.16 13.07 13.72
N GLU A 38 9.99 13.21 13.10
CA GLU A 38 8.77 12.52 13.54
C GLU A 38 8.88 11.00 13.32
N ARG A 39 8.43 10.22 14.30
CA ARG A 39 8.45 8.77 14.23
C ARG A 39 7.14 8.28 13.62
N ILE A 40 7.21 7.86 12.37
CA ILE A 40 6.05 7.36 11.63
C ILE A 40 5.99 5.85 11.81
N HIS A 41 4.96 5.37 12.50
CA HIS A 41 4.61 3.96 12.57
C HIS A 41 3.80 3.58 11.32
N LEU A 42 4.27 2.55 10.61
CA LEU A 42 3.51 1.88 9.55
C LEU A 42 3.02 0.55 10.08
N ASP A 43 1.72 0.46 10.36
CA ASP A 43 1.08 -0.81 10.68
C ASP A 43 1.08 -1.73 9.45
N HIS A 44 1.98 -2.71 9.47
CA HIS A 44 2.06 -3.75 8.46
C HIS A 44 0.75 -4.55 8.35
N ASP A 45 0.13 -4.90 9.46
CA ASP A 45 -1.16 -5.62 9.49
C ASP A 45 -2.26 -4.86 8.76
N HIS A 46 -2.32 -3.54 8.93
CA HIS A 46 -3.32 -2.70 8.30
C HIS A 46 -3.07 -2.54 6.79
N LEU A 47 -1.80 -2.50 6.38
CA LEU A 47 -1.41 -2.48 4.97
C LEU A 47 -1.69 -3.79 4.24
N LEU A 48 -1.39 -4.95 4.85
CA LEU A 48 -1.71 -6.26 4.29
C LEU A 48 -3.22 -6.43 4.12
N ALA A 49 -4.00 -6.11 5.15
CA ALA A 49 -5.45 -6.19 5.10
C ALA A 49 -6.05 -5.26 4.02
N GLY A 50 -5.44 -4.09 3.80
CA GLY A 50 -5.81 -3.16 2.74
C GLY A 50 -5.51 -3.71 1.33
N LEU A 51 -4.33 -4.29 1.13
CA LEU A 51 -3.91 -4.86 -0.14
C LEU A 51 -4.70 -6.12 -0.51
N GLU A 52 -4.97 -7.02 0.44
CA GLU A 52 -5.83 -8.19 0.19
C GLU A 52 -7.25 -7.79 -0.20
N LYS A 53 -7.78 -6.71 0.40
CA LYS A 53 -9.07 -6.16 -0.01
C LYS A 53 -9.04 -5.57 -1.42
N LEU A 54 -7.95 -4.90 -1.80
CA LEU A 54 -7.78 -4.38 -3.16
C LEU A 54 -7.72 -5.50 -4.21
N ASP A 55 -6.98 -6.58 -3.95
CA ASP A 55 -6.93 -7.75 -4.83
C ASP A 55 -8.31 -8.39 -5.01
N LYS A 56 -9.07 -8.59 -3.92
CA LYS A 56 -10.46 -9.07 -4.01
C LYS A 56 -11.34 -8.13 -4.82
N THR A 57 -11.23 -6.82 -4.58
CA THR A 57 -12.07 -5.83 -5.27
C THR A 57 -11.75 -5.79 -6.77
N ILE A 58 -10.48 -5.87 -7.16
CA ILE A 58 -10.06 -5.93 -8.57
C ILE A 58 -10.50 -7.25 -9.20
N ALA A 59 -10.38 -8.38 -8.48
CA ALA A 59 -10.82 -9.68 -8.96
C ALA A 59 -12.34 -9.72 -9.20
N ASP A 60 -13.14 -9.19 -8.28
CA ASP A 60 -14.59 -9.09 -8.44
C ASP A 60 -14.98 -8.11 -9.55
N LEU A 61 -14.28 -6.98 -9.68
CA LEU A 61 -14.50 -6.02 -10.75
C LEU A 61 -14.20 -6.64 -12.13
N ARG A 62 -13.11 -7.40 -12.24
CA ARG A 62 -12.79 -8.18 -13.45
C ARG A 62 -13.86 -9.22 -13.77
N LYS A 63 -14.40 -9.91 -12.75
CA LYS A 63 -15.45 -10.92 -12.90
C LYS A 63 -16.76 -10.30 -13.40
N SER A 64 -17.17 -9.16 -12.83
CA SER A 64 -18.35 -8.41 -13.28
C SER A 64 -18.20 -7.85 -14.70
N LEU A 65 -17.03 -7.29 -15.04
CA LEU A 65 -16.77 -6.78 -16.40
C LEU A 65 -16.73 -7.89 -17.45
N GLY A 66 -16.15 -9.05 -17.12
CA GLY A 66 -16.14 -10.23 -18.01
C GLY A 66 -17.54 -10.78 -18.32
N SER A 67 -18.50 -10.59 -17.41
CA SER A 67 -19.91 -10.93 -17.66
C SER A 67 -20.65 -9.87 -18.48
N PHE A 68 -20.22 -8.61 -18.42
CA PHE A 68 -20.89 -7.51 -19.14
C PHE A 68 -20.54 -7.48 -20.64
N GLY A 69 -19.36 -7.99 -21.02
CA GLY A 69 -18.92 -8.05 -22.43
C GLY A 69 -19.54 -9.17 -23.28
N LYS A 70 -20.34 -10.09 -22.71
CA LYS A 70 -20.89 -11.25 -23.45
C LYS A 70 -22.27 -11.02 -24.08
N LYS A 71 -22.82 -9.82 -23.98
CA LYS A 71 -24.07 -9.42 -24.65
C LYS A 71 -23.80 -8.28 -25.63
N ARG A 72 -23.12 -8.57 -26.74
CA ARG A 72 -23.31 -7.83 -28.00
C ARG A 72 -22.96 -8.70 -29.18
#